data_AF-A0A0C2GX65-F1
#
_entry.id   AF-A0A0C2GX65-F1
#
_cell.length_a   1.000
_cell.length_b   1.000
_cell.length_c   1.000
_cell.angle_alpha   90.00
_cell.angle_beta   90.00
_cell.angle_gamma   90.00
#
_symmetry.space_group_name_H-M   'P 1'
#
loop_
_entity.id
_entity.type
_entity.pdbx_description
1 polymer ?
#
loop_
_entity_poly.entity_id
_entity_poly.type
_entity_poly.pdbx_seq_one_letter_code
_entity_poly.pdbx_strand_id
1 'polypeptide(L)'
;MSFAPGGMAVVSTNSNVFRKTTTNRSSASTETFNWLVGPLHAAIEINLLQKEQDHLHQDNGNAHVERLVIEFVAKKGWELLPHPPYSTMEAPTDYHDNLPLKNWQAN
;
A
#
# COMPACT_ATOMS: atom_id res chain seq x y z
N MET A 1 -21.00 -2.22 -44.07
CA MET A 1 -21.73 -3.27 -43.33
C MET A 1 -21.47 -3.08 -41.85
N SER A 2 -22.56 -3.03 -41.08
CA SER A 2 -22.65 -3.09 -39.61
C SER A 2 -22.14 -1.91 -38.77
N PHE A 3 -23.10 -1.20 -38.16
CA PHE A 3 -22.94 -0.34 -36.98
C PHE A 3 -23.33 -1.16 -35.74
N ALA A 4 -22.58 -1.04 -34.64
CA ALA A 4 -23.10 -1.22 -33.28
C ALA A 4 -22.23 -0.43 -32.26
N PRO A 5 -22.84 0.05 -31.17
CA PRO A 5 -22.51 1.32 -30.51
C PRO A 5 -21.96 1.13 -29.09
N GLY A 6 -21.30 2.15 -28.54
CA GLY A 6 -21.01 2.21 -27.10
C GLY A 6 -19.67 2.83 -26.67
N GLY A 7 -18.92 3.44 -27.58
CA GLY A 7 -17.72 4.19 -27.21
C GLY A 7 -18.07 5.47 -26.45
N MET A 8 -17.92 5.47 -25.14
CA MET A 8 -17.87 6.71 -24.36
C MET A 8 -16.50 7.34 -24.59
N ALA A 9 -16.47 8.46 -25.31
CA ALA A 9 -15.30 9.29 -25.45
C ALA A 9 -15.07 10.05 -24.13
N VAL A 10 -13.88 9.90 -23.54
CA VAL A 10 -13.33 10.90 -22.61
C VAL A 10 -12.00 11.35 -23.20
N VAL A 11 -11.99 12.60 -23.67
CA VAL A 11 -10.86 13.27 -24.31
C VAL A 11 -10.08 14.06 -23.25
N SER A 12 -8.78 13.75 -23.18
CA SER A 12 -7.64 14.67 -23.03
C SER A 12 -7.46 15.42 -21.69
N THR A 13 -6.30 15.21 -21.06
CA THR A 13 -5.13 16.06 -21.34
C THR A 13 -3.83 15.24 -21.25
N ASN A 14 -2.99 15.41 -22.28
CA ASN A 14 -1.66 14.81 -22.44
C ASN A 14 -0.73 15.22 -21.29
N SER A 15 0.12 14.34 -20.75
CA SER A 15 1.42 14.09 -21.38
C SER A 15 2.10 12.82 -20.85
N ASN A 16 2.31 11.86 -21.76
CA ASN A 16 3.46 10.96 -21.87
C ASN A 16 4.34 10.76 -20.64
N VAL A 17 4.03 9.81 -19.75
CA VAL A 17 5.06 8.91 -19.18
C VAL A 17 4.41 7.55 -18.88
N PHE A 18 4.79 6.57 -19.69
CA PHE A 18 4.85 5.14 -19.34
C PHE A 18 3.54 4.34 -19.25
N ARG A 19 3.23 3.62 -20.35
CA ARG A 19 2.37 2.43 -20.32
C ARG A 19 3.01 1.38 -19.40
N LYS A 20 2.37 1.01 -18.29
CA LYS A 20 2.53 -0.34 -17.72
C LYS A 20 1.25 -1.12 -18.02
N THR A 21 1.45 -2.15 -18.83
CA THR A 21 0.50 -3.18 -19.18
C THR A 21 -0.13 -3.78 -17.94
N THR A 22 -1.45 -3.71 -17.86
CA THR A 22 -2.28 -4.53 -16.98
C THR A 22 -2.14 -6.00 -17.40
N THR A 23 -1.13 -6.69 -16.89
CA THR A 23 -1.06 -8.16 -16.87
C THR A 23 -0.16 -8.57 -15.71
N ASN A 24 -0.67 -9.49 -14.88
CA ASN A 24 -0.04 -10.20 -13.76
C ASN A 24 -0.03 -9.48 -12.39
N ARG A 25 -0.62 -10.19 -11.42
CA ARG A 25 -0.52 -10.03 -9.96
C ARG A 25 0.70 -9.18 -9.58
N SER A 26 0.48 -7.91 -9.28
CA SER A 26 1.54 -6.95 -8.96
C SER A 26 2.17 -7.35 -7.63
N SER A 27 3.31 -8.03 -7.67
CA SER A 27 4.14 -8.22 -6.49
C SER A 27 4.49 -6.85 -5.91
N ALA A 28 4.36 -6.67 -4.59
CA ALA A 28 4.75 -5.45 -3.92
C ALA A 28 6.25 -5.21 -4.14
N SER A 29 6.56 -4.33 -5.10
CA SER A 29 7.91 -3.79 -5.29
C SER A 29 8.09 -2.58 -4.38
N THR A 30 9.33 -2.22 -4.08
CA THR A 30 9.68 -1.03 -3.28
C THR A 30 9.09 0.27 -3.83
N GLU A 31 9.03 0.41 -5.16
CA GLU A 31 8.37 1.55 -5.80
C GLU A 31 6.87 1.58 -5.51
N THR A 32 6.21 0.41 -5.57
CA THR A 32 4.79 0.25 -5.26
C THR A 32 4.51 0.55 -3.79
N PHE A 33 5.40 0.12 -2.89
CA PHE A 33 5.29 0.40 -1.46
C PHE A 33 5.38 1.91 -1.18
N ASN A 34 6.40 2.59 -1.71
CA ASN A 34 6.57 4.03 -1.53
C ASN A 34 5.39 4.84 -2.07
N TRP A 35 4.80 4.38 -3.18
CA TRP A 35 3.59 4.98 -3.75
C TRP A 35 2.37 4.86 -2.83
N LEU A 36 2.25 3.78 -2.04
CA LEU A 36 1.16 3.59 -1.08
C LEU A 36 1.35 4.38 0.22
N VAL A 37 2.59 4.46 0.73
CA VAL A 37 2.85 5.10 2.03
C VAL A 37 2.76 6.62 1.97
N GLY A 38 3.05 7.24 0.81
CA GLY A 38 2.90 8.69 0.64
C GLY A 38 1.47 9.20 0.92
N PRO A 39 0.44 8.65 0.24
CA PRO A 39 -0.96 8.96 0.51
C PRO A 39 -1.41 8.60 1.93
N LEU A 40 -0.93 7.47 2.49
CA LEU A 40 -1.23 7.08 3.87
C LEU A 40 -0.80 8.16 4.86
N HIS A 41 0.42 8.68 4.71
CA HIS A 41 0.92 9.75 5.56
C HIS A 41 0.05 11.02 5.49
N ALA A 42 -0.33 11.44 4.28
CA ALA A 42 -1.22 12.59 4.12
C ALA A 42 -2.59 12.35 4.79
N ALA A 43 -3.14 11.14 4.69
CA ALA A 43 -4.39 10.79 5.35
C ALA A 43 -4.27 10.81 6.89
N ILE A 44 -3.15 10.33 7.43
CA ILE A 44 -2.87 10.35 8.87
C ILE A 44 -2.79 11.81 9.37
N GLU A 45 -2.05 12.67 8.67
CA GLU A 45 -1.93 14.09 9.02
C GLU A 45 -3.28 14.83 9.03
N ILE A 46 -4.22 14.42 8.17
CA ILE A 46 -5.56 15.02 8.08
C ILE A 46 -6.50 14.48 9.17
N ASN A 47 -6.42 13.19 9.49
CA ASN A 47 -7.45 12.51 10.29
C ASN A 47 -7.08 12.35 11.77
N LEU A 48 -5.81 12.47 12.16
CA LEU A 48 -5.40 12.35 13.56
C LEU A 48 -5.30 13.74 14.21
N LEU A 49 -6.18 14.00 15.18
CA LEU A 49 -6.31 15.28 15.89
C LEU A 49 -5.21 15.55 16.93
N GLN A 50 -4.40 14.53 17.28
CA GLN A 50 -3.27 14.64 18.21
C GLN A 50 -1.99 14.19 17.51
N LYS A 51 -0.99 15.07 17.46
CA LYS A 51 0.35 14.77 16.94
C LYS A 51 1.18 14.13 18.04
N GLU A 52 0.99 12.84 18.26
CA GLU A 52 1.98 12.02 18.94
C GLU A 52 3.01 11.49 17.93
N GLN A 53 4.06 10.83 18.42
CA GLN A 53 5.03 10.17 17.56
C GLN A 53 4.37 8.99 16.85
N ASP A 54 4.39 9.01 15.52
CA ASP A 54 3.83 7.93 14.71
C ASP A 54 4.76 6.71 14.74
N HIS A 55 4.20 5.56 15.12
CA HIS A 55 4.90 4.28 15.09
C HIS A 55 4.33 3.43 13.97
N LEU A 56 5.20 2.90 13.10
CA LEU A 56 4.83 2.00 12.03
C LEU A 56 5.16 0.56 12.44
N HIS A 57 4.14 -0.29 12.53
CA HIS A 57 4.30 -1.74 12.68
C HIS A 57 4.02 -2.40 11.33
N GLN A 58 5.04 -3.01 10.73
CA GLN A 58 4.93 -3.81 9.50
C GLN A 58 5.74 -5.10 9.64
N ASP A 59 5.47 -6.08 8.76
CA ASP A 59 6.27 -7.29 8.70
C ASP A 59 7.63 -7.04 8.03
N ASN A 60 8.53 -8.02 8.13
CA ASN A 60 9.89 -7.94 7.61
C ASN A 60 10.03 -8.43 6.16
N GLY A 61 8.95 -8.38 5.38
CA GLY A 61 8.97 -8.74 3.96
C GLY A 61 10.05 -7.97 3.20
N ASN A 62 10.70 -8.59 2.22
CA ASN A 62 11.87 -8.02 1.53
C ASN A 62 11.66 -6.59 1.04
N ALA A 63 10.48 -6.28 0.48
CA ALA A 63 10.16 -4.94 0.00
C ALA A 63 10.02 -3.90 1.14
N HIS A 64 9.67 -4.32 2.35
CA HIS A 64 9.44 -3.43 3.51
C HIS A 64 10.73 -3.11 4.26
N VAL A 65 11.73 -3.98 4.18
CA VAL A 65 13.05 -3.81 4.81
C VAL A 65 14.11 -3.30 3.84
N GLU A 66 13.74 -3.04 2.59
CA GLU A 66 14.65 -2.42 1.63
C GLU A 66 15.07 -1.02 2.10
N ARG A 67 16.34 -0.68 1.87
CA ARG A 67 16.94 0.58 2.34
C ARG A 67 16.11 1.81 1.96
N LEU A 68 15.62 1.86 0.72
CA LEU A 68 14.82 2.99 0.23
C LEU A 68 13.51 3.16 1.01
N VAL A 69 12.91 2.06 1.45
CA VAL A 69 11.70 2.09 2.27
C VAL A 69 12.00 2.59 3.67
N ILE A 70 13.05 2.06 4.31
CA ILE A 70 13.46 2.49 5.66
C ILE A 70 13.80 3.99 5.65
N GLU A 71 14.55 4.46 4.65
CA GLU A 71 14.87 5.89 4.48
C GLU A 71 13.61 6.74 4.26
N PHE A 72 12.62 6.23 3.51
CA PHE A 72 11.36 6.93 3.29
C PHE A 72 10.53 7.04 4.57
N VAL A 73 10.40 5.97 5.34
CA VAL A 73 9.71 5.94 6.64
C VAL A 73 10.38 6.91 7.62
N ALA A 74 11.70 6.88 7.73
CA ALA A 74 12.45 7.81 8.57
C ALA A 74 12.26 9.28 8.13
N LYS A 75 12.22 9.55 6.82
CA LYS A 75 11.96 10.90 6.28
C LYS A 75 10.56 11.42 6.63
N LYS A 76 9.60 10.53 6.86
CA LYS A 76 8.25 10.89 7.32
C LYS A 76 8.16 11.14 8.83
N GLY A 77 9.25 10.92 9.58
CA GLY A 77 9.29 11.08 11.03
C GLY A 77 8.66 9.92 11.78
N TRP A 78 8.47 8.78 11.11
CA TRP A 78 7.86 7.60 11.70
C TRP A 78 8.91 6.68 12.31
N GLU A 79 8.62 6.12 13.48
CA GLU A 79 9.45 5.09 14.12
C GLU A 79 9.02 3.70 13.64
N LEU A 80 9.96 2.95 13.06
CA LEU A 80 9.70 1.57 12.65
C LEU A 80 9.84 0.63 13.85
N LEU A 81 8.75 -0.02 14.25
CA LEU A 81 8.76 -0.98 15.33
C LEU A 81 9.41 -2.31 14.89
N PRO A 82 10.21 -2.96 15.76
CA PRO A 82 10.80 -4.25 15.45
C PRO A 82 9.73 -5.33 15.33
N HIS A 83 9.83 -6.18 14.30
CA HIS A 83 8.94 -7.32 14.11
C HIS A 83 9.73 -8.62 13.89
N PRO A 84 9.44 -9.71 14.62
CA PRO A 84 10.14 -10.97 14.44
C PRO A 84 9.75 -11.67 13.12
N PRO A 85 10.65 -12.49 12.55
CA PRO A 85 10.35 -13.25 11.35
C PRO A 85 9.19 -14.24 11.55
N TYR A 86 8.29 -14.29 10.57
CA TYR A 86 7.19 -15.27 10.49
C TYR A 86 6.22 -15.26 11.68
N SER A 87 6.00 -14.10 12.32
CA SER A 87 5.14 -14.01 13.52
C SER A 87 3.76 -13.42 13.23
N THR A 88 2.87 -14.24 12.66
CA THR A 88 1.47 -13.87 12.37
C THR A 88 0.64 -13.57 13.61
N MET A 89 1.02 -14.09 14.78
CA MET A 89 0.33 -13.82 16.06
C MET A 89 0.74 -12.47 16.68
N GLU A 90 1.81 -11.86 16.18
CA GLU A 90 2.32 -10.57 16.66
C GLU A 90 1.98 -9.42 15.70
N ALA A 91 1.36 -9.71 14.55
CA ALA A 91 0.89 -8.72 13.60
C ALA A 91 -0.63 -8.51 13.79
N PRO A 92 -1.08 -7.38 14.37
CA PRO A 92 -2.51 -7.11 14.63
C PRO A 92 -3.39 -7.35 13.41
N THR A 93 -2.94 -6.90 12.24
CA THR A 93 -3.67 -7.07 10.97
C THR A 93 -3.91 -8.54 10.61
N ASP A 94 -2.98 -9.45 10.93
CA ASP A 94 -3.11 -10.86 10.57
C ASP A 94 -4.16 -11.58 11.42
N TYR A 95 -4.10 -11.42 12.74
CA TYR A 95 -4.99 -12.17 13.63
C TYR A 95 -6.32 -11.46 13.95
N HIS A 96 -6.37 -10.11 13.90
CA HIS A 96 -7.61 -9.36 14.15
C HIS A 96 -8.42 -9.07 12.88
N ASP A 97 -7.79 -8.72 11.76
CA ASP A 97 -8.53 -8.27 10.56
C ASP A 97 -8.62 -9.37 9.51
N ASN A 98 -7.47 -9.91 9.12
CA ASN A 98 -7.37 -10.87 8.01
C ASN A 98 -7.98 -12.23 8.37
N LEU A 99 -7.80 -12.69 9.61
CA LEU A 99 -8.35 -13.98 10.04
C LEU A 99 -9.89 -14.00 10.04
N PRO A 100 -10.61 -13.03 10.64
CA PRO A 100 -12.06 -12.95 10.50
C PRO A 100 -12.53 -12.76 9.06
N LEU A 101 -11.84 -11.94 8.27
CA LEU A 101 -12.17 -11.75 6.85
C LEU A 101 -12.08 -13.06 6.08
N LYS A 102 -11.01 -13.84 6.29
CA LYS A 102 -10.83 -15.15 5.68
C LYS A 102 -11.94 -16.12 6.08
N ASN A 103 -12.34 -16.09 7.35
CA ASN A 103 -13.45 -16.92 7.83
C ASN A 103 -14.78 -16.52 7.18
N TRP A 104 -15.00 -15.21 6.97
CA TRP A 104 -16.18 -14.72 6.26
C TRP A 104 -16.18 -15.15 4.79
N GLN A 105 -15.04 -15.03 4.09
CA GLN A 105 -14.89 -15.43 2.69
C GLN A 105 -15.00 -16.95 2.46
N ALA A 106 -14.79 -17.75 3.50
CA ALA A 106 -14.87 -19.21 3.45
C ALA A 106 -16.31 -19.74 3.60
N ASN A 107 -17.28 -18.87 3.92
CA ASN A 107 -18.70 -19.17 3.98
C ASN A 107 -19.43 -18.67 2.73
#